data_AF-A0AAT9J0S7-F1
#
_entry.id   AF-A0AAT9J0S7-F1
#
_cell.length_a   1.000
_cell.length_b   1.000
_cell.length_c   1.000
_cell.angle_alpha   90.00
_cell.angle_beta   90.00
_cell.angle_gamma   90.00
#
_symmetry.space_group_name_H-M   'P 1'
#
loop_
_entity.id
_entity.type
_entity.pdbx_description
1 polymer ?
#
loop_
_entity_poly.entity_id
_entity_poly.type
_entity_poly.pdbx_seq_one_letter_code
_entity_poly.pdbx_strand_id
1 'polypeptide(L)' 'MKTTIGAFDAKVKTVEVTFTEGKITHTRPVNACLDEDGGYDIEATKARVAEVASGVAAKIAAGVITAQPAPTKKPTA' A
#
# COMPACT_ATOMS: atom_id res chain seq x y z
N MET A 1 -9.77 7.43 2.42
CA MET A 1 -8.34 7.11 2.40
C MET A 1 -7.45 8.31 2.06
N LYS A 2 -6.45 8.61 2.88
CA LYS A 2 -5.30 9.46 2.53
C LYS A 2 -4.11 8.56 2.18
N THR A 3 -3.42 8.82 1.07
CA THR A 3 -2.27 8.03 0.62
C THR A 3 -1.04 8.90 0.49
N THR A 4 0.06 8.51 1.14
CA THR A 4 1.35 9.17 1.03
C THR A 4 2.31 8.22 0.33
N ILE A 5 2.76 8.60 -0.87
CA ILE A 5 3.78 7.87 -1.62
C ILE A 5 5.14 8.37 -1.15
N GLY A 6 5.96 7.46 -0.65
CA GLY A 6 7.32 7.69 -0.19
C GLY A 6 8.35 7.60 -1.32
N ALA A 7 9.61 7.36 -0.94
CA ALA A 7 10.70 7.25 -1.89
C ALA A 7 10.55 5.99 -2.77
N PHE A 8 10.86 6.15 -4.06
CA PHE A 8 11.02 5.04 -4.99
C PHE A 8 12.37 4.36 -4.77
N ASP A 9 12.34 3.06 -4.51
CA ASP A 9 13.52 2.22 -4.46
C ASP A 9 13.76 1.58 -5.84
N ALA A 10 14.79 2.06 -6.53
CA ALA A 10 15.15 1.58 -7.87
C ALA A 10 15.75 0.17 -7.88
N LYS A 11 16.28 -0.34 -6.75
CA LYS A 11 16.87 -1.68 -6.69
C LYS A 11 15.79 -2.75 -6.71
N VAL A 12 14.72 -2.53 -5.95
CA VAL A 12 13.58 -3.46 -5.86
C VAL A 12 12.38 -3.04 -6.71
N LYS A 13 12.44 -1.86 -7.35
CA LYS A 13 11.37 -1.28 -8.18
C LYS A 13 10.06 -1.15 -7.40
N THR A 14 10.15 -0.68 -6.15
CA THR A 14 8.98 -0.48 -5.28
C THR A 14 8.98 0.91 -4.67
N VAL A 15 7.79 1.46 -4.45
CA VAL A 15 7.58 2.66 -3.64
C VAL A 15 6.99 2.28 -2.29
N GLU A 16 7.51 2.85 -1.22
CA GLU A 16 6.86 2.72 0.09
C GLU A 16 5.61 3.60 0.12
N VAL A 17 4.45 3.05 0.44
CA VAL A 17 3.20 3.84 0.48
C VAL A 17 2.52 3.66 1.81
N THR A 18 2.18 4.79 2.41
CA THR A 18 1.43 4.85 3.66
C THR A 18 -0.03 5.19 3.37
N PHE A 19 -0.92 4.29 3.76
CA PHE A 19 -2.37 4.40 3.65
C PHE A 19 -2.93 4.77 5.02
N THR A 20 -3.64 5.89 5.11
CA THR A 20 -4.27 6.34 6.35
C THR A 20 -5.77 6.45 6.16
N GLU A 21 -6.53 5.77 7.02
CA GLU A 21 -7.99 5.83 7.07
C GLU A 21 -8.45 6.01 8.51
N GLY A 22 -8.85 7.24 8.86
CA GLY A 22 -9.21 7.59 10.23
C GLY A 22 -8.04 7.40 11.19
N LYS A 23 -8.15 6.41 12.09
CA LYS A 23 -7.13 6.05 13.09
C LYS A 23 -6.21 4.90 12.62
N ILE A 24 -6.46 4.34 11.45
CA ILE A 24 -5.73 3.18 10.91
C ILE A 24 -4.67 3.71 9.95
N THR A 25 -3.41 3.43 10.26
CA THR A 25 -2.28 3.71 9.36
C THR A 25 -1.65 2.39 8.96
N HIS A 26 -1.54 2.16 7.67
CA HIS A 26 -0.96 0.95 7.10
C HIS A 26 0.08 1.32 6.06
N THR A 27 1.33 0.97 6.31
CA THR A 27 2.44 1.19 5.38
C THR A 27 2.77 -0.11 4.68
N ARG A 28 2.90 -0.09 3.35
CA ARG A 28 3.36 -1.24 2.58
C ARG A 28 4.14 -0.83 1.33
N PRO A 29 5.11 -1.64 0.89
CA PRO A 29 5.74 -1.47 -0.41
C PRO A 29 4.74 -1.81 -1.52
N VAL A 30 4.67 -0.96 -2.54
CA VAL A 30 3.87 -1.15 -3.75
C VAL A 30 4.83 -1.21 -4.94
N ASN A 31 4.65 -2.19 -5.81
CA ASN A 31 5.42 -2.27 -7.05
C ASN A 31 5.21 -0.98 -7.86
N ALA A 32 6.33 -0.33 -8.19
CA ALA A 32 6.32 0.81 -9.07
C ALA A 32 6.08 0.32 -10.50
N CYS A 33 5.33 1.11 -11.26
CA CYS A 33 5.29 0.95 -12.70
C CYS A 33 6.51 1.64 -13.32
N LEU A 34 7.09 0.97 -14.30
CA LEU A 34 8.17 1.50 -15.10
C LEU A 34 7.63 1.77 -16.50
N ASP A 35 8.14 2.83 -17.11
CA ASP A 35 7.93 3.18 -18.51
C ASP A 35 8.69 2.20 -19.43
N GLU A 36 8.45 2.29 -20.75
CA GLU A 36 9.14 1.52 -21.78
C GLU A 36 10.67 1.65 -21.74
N ASP A 37 11.20 2.82 -21.34
CA ASP A 37 12.64 3.05 -21.12
C ASP A 37 13.14 2.50 -19.77
N GLY A 38 12.28 1.88 -18.97
CA GLY A 38 12.59 1.40 -17.62
C GLY A 38 12.70 2.52 -16.57
N GLY A 39 12.33 3.76 -16.95
CA GLY A 39 12.23 4.90 -16.06
C GLY A 39 11.04 4.77 -15.10
N TYR A 40 11.12 5.44 -13.94
CA TYR A 40 10.03 5.44 -12.96
C TYR A 40 8.82 6.21 -13.50
N ASP A 41 7.72 5.51 -13.76
CA ASP A 41 6.47 6.11 -14.22
C ASP A 41 5.60 6.48 -13.02
N ILE A 42 5.48 7.78 -12.77
CA ILE A 42 4.72 8.33 -11.65
C ILE A 42 3.21 8.17 -11.86
N GLU A 43 2.71 8.30 -13.09
CA GLU A 43 1.28 8.25 -13.38
C GLU A 43 0.74 6.82 -13.26
N ALA A 44 1.43 5.87 -13.89
CA ALA A 44 1.13 4.45 -13.77
C ALA A 44 1.31 3.97 -12.32
N THR A 45 2.36 4.44 -11.62
CA THR A 45 2.52 4.11 -10.19
C THR A 45 1.38 4.69 -9.35
N LYS A 46 0.92 5.92 -9.62
CA LYS A 46 -0.25 6.49 -8.92
C LYS A 46 -1.52 5.68 -9.18
N ALA A 47 -1.77 5.25 -10.42
CA ALA A 47 -2.90 4.39 -10.75
C ALA A 47 -2.82 3.06 -9.97
N ARG A 48 -1.62 2.45 -9.93
CA ARG A 48 -1.38 1.24 -9.15
C ARG A 48 -1.63 1.47 -7.66
N VAL A 49 -1.14 2.58 -7.11
CA VAL A 49 -1.34 2.97 -5.71
C VAL A 49 -2.82 3.22 -5.41
N ALA A 50 -3.60 3.77 -6.33
CA ALA A 50 -5.03 3.99 -6.16
C ALA A 50 -5.82 2.67 -6.08
N GLU A 51 -5.54 1.69 -6.94
CA GLU A 51 -6.16 0.35 -6.83
C GLU A 51 -5.84 -0.31 -5.49
N VAL A 52 -4.57 -0.22 -5.13
CA VAL A 52 -3.98 -0.71 -3.90
C VAL A 52 -4.60 -0.02 -2.67
N ALA A 53 -4.96 1.26 -2.77
CA ALA A 53 -5.69 2.00 -1.77
C ALA A 53 -7.13 1.48 -1.65
N SER A 54 -7.85 1.32 -2.76
CA SER A 54 -9.20 0.76 -2.76
C SER A 54 -9.24 -0.63 -2.13
N GLY A 55 -8.26 -1.48 -2.43
CA GLY A 55 -8.12 -2.79 -1.79
C GLY A 55 -7.84 -2.72 -0.28
N VAL A 56 -7.07 -1.73 0.19
CA VAL A 56 -6.85 -1.52 1.63
C VAL A 56 -8.11 -0.98 2.29
N ALA A 57 -8.80 -0.02 1.69
CA ALA A 57 -10.06 0.52 2.22
C ALA A 57 -11.12 -0.58 2.34
N ALA A 58 -11.25 -1.44 1.33
CA ALA A 58 -12.12 -2.61 1.39
C ALA A 58 -11.73 -3.58 2.51
N LYS A 59 -10.43 -3.83 2.72
CA LYS A 59 -9.93 -4.67 3.83
C LYS A 59 -10.12 -4.04 5.21
N ILE A 60 -10.03 -2.71 5.31
CA ILE A 60 -10.32 -1.96 6.53
C ILE A 60 -11.81 -2.05 6.85
N ALA A 61 -12.68 -1.83 5.86
CA ALA A 61 -14.12 -1.97 5.99
C ALA A 61 -14.53 -3.40 6.36
N ALA A 62 -13.82 -4.41 5.84
CA ALA A 62 -14.01 -5.81 6.19
C ALA A 62 -13.39 -6.21 7.56
N GLY A 63 -12.70 -5.30 8.26
CA GLY A 63 -12.05 -5.58 9.55
C GLY A 63 -10.79 -6.44 9.46
N VAL A 64 -10.25 -6.65 8.26
CA VAL A 64 -9.00 -7.42 8.03
C VAL A 64 -7.77 -6.57 8.35
N ILE A 65 -7.80 -5.29 7.96
CA ILE A 65 -6.77 -4.31 8.33
C ILE A 65 -7.35 -3.44 9.43
N THR A 66 -6.89 -3.64 10.65
CA THR A 66 -7.26 -2.84 11.81
C THR A 66 -6.06 -1.98 12.26
N ALA A 67 -6.33 -0.90 12.99
CA ALA A 67 -5.30 -0.20 13.74
C ALA A 67 -4.81 -1.19 14.80
N GLN A 68 -3.75 -1.94 14.50
CA GLN A 68 -3.28 -3.01 15.36
C GLN A 68 -3.06 -2.51 16.80
N PRO A 69 -3.42 -3.37 17.77
CA PRO A 69 -2.44 -3.83 18.73
C PRO A 69 -2.16 -5.32 18.47
N ALA A 70 -0.93 -5.63 18.05
CA ALA A 70 -0.28 -6.95 18.01
C ALA A 70 -0.91 -8.08 17.15
N PRO A 71 -0.10 -9.02 16.63
CA PRO A 71 -0.57 -10.06 15.72
C PRO A 71 -1.34 -11.14 16.48
N THR A 72 -2.64 -11.27 16.25
CA THR A 72 -3.39 -12.47 16.61
C THR A 72 -3.02 -13.60 15.63
N LYS A 73 -2.05 -14.44 16.04
CA LYS A 73 -1.92 -15.78 15.47
C LYS A 73 -3.28 -16.48 15.60
N LYS A 74 -3.86 -16.85 14.46
CA LYS A 74 -5.01 -17.75 14.34
C LYS A 74 -4.83 -18.96 15.29
N PRO A 75 -5.73 -19.23 16.25
CA PRO A 75 -5.74 -20.52 16.93
C PRO A 75 -6.21 -21.54 15.87
N THR A 76 -5.31 -22.42 15.45
CA THR A 76 -5.69 -23.55 14.62
C THR A 76 -6.08 -24.66 15.59
N ALA A 77 -7.32 -25.11 15.44
CA ALA A 77 -8.00 -26.12 16.24
C ALA A 77 -7.30 -27.49 16.18
#